data_AF-A0A1R3UX77-F1
#
_entry.id   AF-A0A1R3UX77-F1
#
_cell.length_a   1.000
_cell.length_b   1.000
_cell.length_c   1.000
_cell.angle_alpha   90.00
_cell.angle_beta   90.00
_cell.angle_gamma   90.00
#
_symmetry.space_group_name_H-M   'P 1'
#
loop_
_entity.id
_entity.type
_entity.pdbx_description
1 polymer ?
#
loop_
_entity_poly.entity_id
_entity_poly.type
_entity_poly.pdbx_seq_one_letter_code
_entity_poly.pdbx_strand_id
1 'polypeptide(L)'
;MRGETTHISPDVGGVTSQPLAGERPRERHPSVFVLDKHHAPLQPCHPARARKLLNKGRAVVARHTPFTIRLKDRTIAESEVDGVEIGVDPGSKHTGIAVFTQQAGERCGRYGIQLDHRGARVRKKMGQRSAYRRRRRTANLRYRAPRFFNRTRPQGWLPPSLKHRVETTTGWVDRLARWAPVKAVHVERVAFDTHALSAGRPLEGAEYQRGTLHGFEVREYLLAKFDRACVYCGATNTPLNLDHVHPRSRSGSDRVSNLVLACVPCNQAKGDRPVEEFVTDKLALARILARSKAPLRDAAAVQSTRWALWRALDQRLPTHVGSGGRTKWNRTRNHLPKSHTLDALAVGKVDTITQTTNRVLIAGCAGRGSYARTRPDKHGFPRLRLPRTKGFFGFTTGDLVRAVVPQGKKTGTHTGRVAVRASGNFNITTTHGTVQGIRHKHVRLLQRADGYGYTWKGEGVSSRP
;
A
#
# COMPACT_ATOMS: atom_id res chain seq x y z
N MET A 1 8.06 -70.10 -26.88
CA MET A 1 8.08 -69.23 -28.08
C MET A 1 8.08 -67.79 -27.56
N ARG A 2 9.23 -67.12 -27.60
CA ARG A 2 9.53 -65.97 -28.50
C ARG A 2 8.52 -64.84 -28.31
N GLY A 3 8.83 -63.79 -27.55
CA GLY A 3 9.61 -62.60 -27.97
C GLY A 3 8.62 -61.41 -27.91
N GLU A 4 8.93 -60.16 -27.59
CA GLU A 4 10.16 -59.39 -27.55
C GLU A 4 9.99 -58.23 -26.54
N THR A 5 11.10 -57.87 -25.93
CA THR A 5 11.35 -56.64 -25.19
C THR A 5 11.43 -55.44 -26.14
N THR A 6 10.83 -54.30 -25.78
CA THR A 6 11.35 -52.99 -26.19
C THR A 6 11.49 -52.07 -24.97
N HIS A 7 12.75 -51.70 -24.73
CA HIS A 7 13.16 -50.63 -23.85
C HIS A 7 12.65 -49.28 -24.37
N ILE A 8 12.10 -48.45 -23.49
CA ILE A 8 12.13 -47.00 -23.64
C ILE A 8 12.67 -46.40 -22.33
N SER A 9 13.81 -45.73 -22.47
CA SER A 9 14.58 -45.03 -21.45
C SER A 9 13.84 -43.82 -20.85
N PRO A 10 14.31 -43.28 -19.70
CA PRO A 10 13.61 -42.26 -18.94
C PRO A 10 13.91 -40.88 -19.54
N ASP A 11 12.87 -40.19 -20.03
CA ASP A 11 13.08 -38.85 -20.58
C ASP A 11 13.18 -37.79 -19.47
N VAL A 12 14.38 -37.24 -19.45
CA VAL A 12 14.85 -36.06 -18.74
C VAL A 12 14.10 -34.84 -19.27
N GLY A 13 13.78 -33.89 -18.39
CA GLY A 13 13.51 -32.52 -18.80
C GLY A 13 12.09 -32.05 -18.48
N GLY A 14 11.92 -31.51 -17.27
CA GLY A 14 10.82 -30.60 -16.97
C GLY A 14 10.96 -29.32 -17.79
N VAL A 15 10.53 -29.35 -19.05
CA VAL A 15 10.38 -28.15 -19.88
C VAL A 15 9.25 -27.34 -19.28
N THR A 16 9.61 -26.21 -18.70
CA THR A 16 8.62 -25.22 -18.26
C THR A 16 8.08 -24.61 -19.56
N SER A 17 6.89 -25.02 -20.00
CA SER A 17 6.23 -24.40 -21.14
C SER A 17 6.17 -22.90 -20.92
N GLN A 18 6.76 -22.13 -21.85
CA GLN A 18 6.59 -20.69 -21.91
C GLN A 18 5.07 -20.41 -22.00
N PRO A 19 4.53 -19.50 -21.20
CA PRO A 19 3.11 -19.18 -21.29
C PRO A 19 2.84 -18.54 -22.66
N LEU A 20 1.87 -19.10 -23.38
CA LEU A 20 1.35 -18.52 -24.61
C LEU A 20 0.79 -17.11 -24.32
N ALA A 21 0.98 -16.18 -25.24
CA ALA A 21 0.51 -14.81 -25.09
C ALA A 21 -1.02 -14.79 -24.87
N GLY A 22 -1.46 -14.37 -23.68
CA GLY A 22 -2.87 -14.31 -23.29
C GLY A 22 -3.28 -15.21 -22.13
N GLU A 23 -2.41 -16.10 -21.65
CA GLU A 23 -2.70 -16.90 -20.45
C GLU A 23 -2.66 -16.06 -19.16
N ARG A 24 -3.54 -16.39 -18.20
CA ARG A 24 -3.49 -15.76 -16.87
C ARG A 24 -2.17 -16.09 -16.18
N PRO A 25 -1.56 -15.14 -15.45
CA PRO A 25 -0.30 -15.40 -14.75
C PRO A 25 -0.46 -16.53 -13.72
N ARG A 26 0.56 -17.39 -13.60
CA ARG A 26 0.54 -18.49 -12.62
C ARG A 26 0.65 -17.93 -11.19
N GLU A 27 -0.30 -18.30 -10.33
CA GLU A 27 -0.27 -17.91 -8.92
C GLU A 27 0.67 -18.81 -8.11
N ARG A 28 1.53 -18.22 -7.28
CA ARG A 28 2.46 -18.95 -6.40
C ARG A 28 2.42 -18.43 -4.96
N HIS A 29 2.89 -19.25 -4.02
CA HIS A 29 3.13 -18.76 -2.67
C HIS A 29 4.23 -17.69 -2.64
N PRO A 30 4.11 -16.68 -1.75
CA PRO A 30 5.17 -15.68 -1.56
C PRO A 30 6.51 -16.35 -1.27
N SER A 31 7.55 -15.85 -1.91
CA SER A 31 8.92 -16.32 -1.73
C SER A 31 9.43 -16.04 -0.31
N VAL A 32 10.40 -16.83 0.12
CA VAL A 32 11.11 -16.65 1.39
C VAL A 32 12.39 -15.88 1.11
N PHE A 33 12.62 -14.81 1.87
CA PHE A 33 13.88 -14.06 1.83
C PHE A 33 15.01 -14.91 2.40
N VAL A 34 16.18 -14.82 1.79
CA VAL A 34 17.34 -15.62 2.16
C VAL A 34 18.51 -14.70 2.41
N LEU A 35 19.21 -14.91 3.52
CA LEU A 35 20.46 -14.26 3.84
C LEU A 35 21.59 -15.30 3.83
N ASP A 36 22.79 -14.86 3.50
CA ASP A 36 24.00 -15.67 3.60
C ASP A 36 24.50 -15.78 5.05
N LYS A 37 25.61 -16.49 5.27
CA LYS A 37 26.25 -16.64 6.58
C LYS A 37 26.50 -15.31 7.29
N HIS A 38 26.82 -14.25 6.56
CA HIS A 38 27.18 -12.92 7.06
C HIS A 38 26.02 -11.91 7.05
N HIS A 39 24.80 -12.36 6.79
CA HIS A 39 23.58 -11.54 6.69
C HIS A 39 23.48 -10.70 5.41
N ALA A 40 24.29 -10.98 4.38
CA ALA A 40 24.12 -10.40 3.06
C ALA A 40 22.90 -11.02 2.36
N PRO A 41 22.09 -10.23 1.64
CA PRO A 41 20.90 -10.73 0.98
C PRO A 41 21.22 -11.60 -0.24
N LEU A 42 20.59 -12.78 -0.31
CA LEU A 42 20.65 -13.71 -1.43
C LEU A 42 19.33 -13.74 -2.20
N GLN A 43 19.32 -14.41 -3.35
CA GLN A 43 18.13 -14.57 -4.16
C GLN A 43 16.98 -15.22 -3.35
N PRO A 44 15.79 -14.60 -3.28
CA PRO A 44 14.64 -15.19 -2.61
C PRO A 44 14.29 -16.56 -3.20
N CYS A 45 13.86 -17.48 -2.35
CA CYS A 45 13.59 -18.86 -2.76
C CYS A 45 12.15 -19.30 -2.49
N HIS A 46 11.72 -20.36 -3.16
CA HIS A 46 10.40 -20.94 -2.93
C HIS A 46 10.27 -21.49 -1.49
N PRO A 47 9.11 -21.37 -0.82
CA PRO A 47 8.91 -21.89 0.55
C PRO A 47 9.28 -23.36 0.73
N ALA A 48 9.09 -24.20 -0.29
CA ALA A 48 9.51 -25.61 -0.24
C ALA A 48 11.03 -25.78 -0.09
N ARG A 49 11.84 -24.95 -0.79
CA ARG A 49 13.30 -24.95 -0.65
C ARG A 49 13.71 -24.46 0.73
N ALA A 50 13.07 -23.40 1.25
CA ALA A 50 13.31 -22.91 2.60
C ALA A 50 13.04 -23.98 3.67
N ARG A 51 11.93 -24.73 3.56
CA ARG A 51 11.64 -25.86 4.46
C ARG A 51 12.70 -26.95 4.39
N LYS A 52 13.13 -27.35 3.18
CA LYS A 52 14.21 -28.34 3.00
C LYS A 52 15.52 -27.88 3.67
N LEU A 53 15.88 -26.61 3.54
CA LEU A 53 17.09 -26.05 4.14
C LEU A 53 17.03 -26.00 5.69
N LEU A 54 15.86 -25.65 6.24
CA LEU A 54 15.63 -25.64 7.68
C LEU A 54 15.65 -27.07 8.27
N ASN A 55 14.96 -28.02 7.63
CA ASN A 55 14.89 -29.41 8.09
C ASN A 55 16.27 -30.10 8.05
N LYS A 56 17.11 -29.76 7.06
CA LYS A 56 18.49 -30.25 6.97
C LYS A 56 19.47 -29.50 7.90
N GLY A 57 18.99 -28.54 8.72
CA GLY A 57 19.84 -27.78 9.64
C GLY A 57 20.81 -26.78 8.99
N ARG A 58 20.77 -26.62 7.66
CA ARG A 58 21.64 -25.73 6.86
C ARG A 58 21.24 -24.26 6.97
N ALA A 59 20.02 -23.98 7.39
CA ALA A 59 19.53 -22.62 7.61
C ALA A 59 18.96 -22.44 9.02
N VAL A 60 18.87 -21.19 9.46
CA VAL A 60 18.14 -20.77 10.67
C VAL A 60 17.11 -19.71 10.32
N VAL A 61 16.06 -19.60 11.14
CA VAL A 61 15.10 -18.50 11.02
C VAL A 61 15.78 -17.22 11.52
N ALA A 62 16.05 -16.29 10.61
CA ALA A 62 16.57 -14.97 10.94
C ALA A 62 15.44 -14.01 11.33
N ARG A 63 14.25 -14.23 10.75
CA ARG A 63 13.07 -13.39 10.97
C ARG A 63 11.78 -14.14 10.70
N HIS A 64 10.75 -13.87 11.49
CA HIS A 64 9.42 -14.49 11.32
C HIS A 64 8.52 -13.74 10.35
N THR A 65 8.56 -12.39 10.31
CA THR A 65 7.70 -11.61 9.41
C THR A 65 8.33 -10.28 8.95
N PRO A 66 8.60 -10.08 7.64
CA PRO A 66 8.58 -11.10 6.58
C PRO A 66 9.45 -12.32 6.95
N PHE A 67 9.06 -13.51 6.48
CA PHE A 67 9.78 -14.72 6.83
C PHE A 67 11.12 -14.73 6.09
N THR A 68 12.21 -14.80 6.85
CA THR A 68 13.57 -14.71 6.34
C THR A 68 14.41 -15.80 6.99
N ILE A 69 15.12 -16.57 6.19
CA ILE A 69 16.10 -17.56 6.66
C ILE A 69 17.51 -17.05 6.42
N ARG A 70 18.46 -17.51 7.23
CA ARG A 70 19.89 -17.29 7.06
C ARG A 70 20.58 -18.63 6.87
N LEU A 71 21.37 -18.76 5.81
CA LEU A 71 22.20 -19.94 5.58
C LEU A 71 23.40 -19.94 6.54
N LYS A 72 23.84 -21.12 6.98
CA LYS A 72 24.99 -21.25 7.91
C LYS A 72 26.32 -21.47 7.18
N ASP A 73 26.23 -22.01 5.98
CA ASP A 73 27.27 -22.74 5.27
C ASP A 73 27.53 -22.19 3.87
N ARG A 74 26.99 -21.01 3.55
CA ARG A 74 27.14 -20.39 2.23
C ARG A 74 27.21 -18.88 2.34
N THR A 75 28.05 -18.29 1.50
CA THR A 75 28.25 -16.84 1.34
C THR A 75 27.65 -16.35 0.02
N ILE A 76 27.55 -15.02 -0.13
CA ILE A 76 27.12 -14.41 -1.39
C ILE A 76 28.07 -14.69 -2.55
N ALA A 77 29.39 -14.78 -2.32
CA ALA A 77 30.37 -15.07 -3.36
C ALA A 77 30.22 -16.47 -3.98
N GLU A 78 29.68 -17.43 -3.20
CA GLU A 78 29.42 -18.81 -3.61
C GLU A 78 27.98 -19.00 -4.13
N SER A 79 27.28 -17.89 -4.43
CA SER A 79 25.86 -17.90 -4.78
C SER A 79 25.60 -17.10 -6.04
N GLU A 80 24.75 -17.65 -6.90
CA GLU A 80 24.17 -16.91 -8.02
C GLU A 80 23.05 -15.99 -7.52
N VAL A 81 23.15 -14.70 -7.85
CA VAL A 81 22.22 -13.66 -7.40
C VAL A 81 21.80 -12.78 -8.57
N ASP A 82 20.70 -13.16 -9.22
CA ASP A 82 20.10 -12.37 -10.32
C ASP A 82 19.52 -11.04 -9.84
N GLY A 83 19.26 -10.90 -8.54
CA GLY A 83 18.62 -9.72 -7.98
C GLY A 83 17.11 -9.73 -8.09
N VAL A 84 16.51 -8.73 -7.46
CA VAL A 84 15.08 -8.41 -7.56
C VAL A 84 14.90 -6.91 -7.74
N GLU A 85 13.72 -6.53 -8.20
CA GLU A 85 13.30 -5.14 -8.30
C GLU A 85 12.02 -4.93 -7.50
N ILE A 86 11.74 -3.66 -7.17
CA ILE A 86 10.58 -3.30 -6.35
C ILE A 86 9.66 -2.37 -7.15
N GLY A 87 8.41 -2.76 -7.31
CA GLY A 87 7.34 -1.88 -7.76
C GLY A 87 6.63 -1.22 -6.59
N VAL A 88 6.30 0.07 -6.72
CA VAL A 88 5.60 0.86 -5.70
C VAL A 88 4.40 1.56 -6.35
N ASP A 89 3.21 1.22 -5.86
CA ASP A 89 1.94 1.88 -6.19
C ASP A 89 1.44 2.70 -4.98
N PRO A 90 1.69 4.03 -4.95
CA PRO A 90 1.31 4.86 -3.82
C PRO A 90 -0.18 5.22 -3.83
N GLY A 91 -0.93 4.71 -2.87
CA GLY A 91 -2.31 5.12 -2.60
C GLY A 91 -2.47 6.00 -1.36
N SER A 92 -3.66 6.58 -1.19
CA SER A 92 -3.93 7.51 -0.08
C SER A 92 -4.06 6.80 1.28
N LYS A 93 -4.61 5.59 1.30
CA LYS A 93 -4.82 4.75 2.49
C LYS A 93 -3.82 3.60 2.56
N HIS A 94 -3.48 3.03 1.41
CA HIS A 94 -2.62 1.87 1.27
C HIS A 94 -1.58 2.14 0.19
N THR A 95 -0.36 1.67 0.37
CA THR A 95 0.64 1.60 -0.71
C THR A 95 0.89 0.14 -1.03
N GLY A 96 0.77 -0.21 -2.31
CA GLY A 96 1.17 -1.52 -2.80
C GLY A 96 2.67 -1.54 -3.06
N ILE A 97 3.32 -2.62 -2.64
CA ILE A 97 4.72 -2.88 -2.93
C ILE A 97 4.81 -4.31 -3.47
N ALA A 98 5.43 -4.47 -4.64
CA ALA A 98 5.67 -5.76 -5.25
C ALA A 98 7.18 -5.98 -5.40
N VAL A 99 7.69 -7.12 -4.95
CA VAL A 99 9.05 -7.58 -5.24
C VAL A 99 8.97 -8.56 -6.39
N PHE A 100 9.75 -8.35 -7.44
CA PHE A 100 9.71 -9.19 -8.64
C PHE A 100 11.11 -9.40 -9.24
N THR A 101 11.25 -10.43 -10.05
CA THR A 101 12.39 -10.59 -10.96
C THR A 101 11.95 -10.16 -12.36
N GLN A 102 12.85 -9.53 -13.11
CA GLN A 102 12.60 -9.11 -14.49
C GLN A 102 13.71 -9.64 -15.41
N GLN A 103 13.33 -10.27 -16.52
CA GLN A 103 14.26 -10.73 -17.55
C GLN A 103 13.61 -10.55 -18.92
N ALA A 104 14.30 -9.88 -19.85
CA ALA A 104 13.83 -9.66 -21.23
C ALA A 104 12.36 -9.14 -21.33
N GLY A 105 11.94 -8.26 -20.42
CA GLY A 105 10.57 -7.70 -20.41
C GLY A 105 9.53 -8.55 -19.68
N GLU A 106 9.86 -9.78 -19.30
CA GLU A 106 9.01 -10.65 -18.48
C GLU A 106 9.19 -10.39 -16.99
N ARG A 107 8.08 -10.34 -16.24
CA ARG A 107 8.08 -10.17 -14.78
C ARG A 107 7.47 -11.36 -14.05
N CYS A 108 8.17 -11.80 -13.01
CA CYS A 108 7.67 -12.78 -12.04
C CYS A 108 7.54 -12.14 -10.66
N GLY A 109 6.31 -12.02 -10.15
CA GLY A 109 6.04 -11.59 -8.78
C GLY A 109 6.60 -12.60 -7.77
N ARG A 110 7.42 -12.12 -6.82
CA ARG A 110 8.06 -12.93 -5.77
C ARG A 110 7.45 -12.68 -4.39
N TYR A 111 7.09 -11.45 -4.08
CA TYR A 111 6.52 -11.09 -2.78
C TYR A 111 5.64 -9.82 -2.89
N GLY A 112 4.48 -9.81 -2.24
CA GLY A 112 3.58 -8.65 -2.21
C GLY A 112 3.40 -8.10 -0.80
N ILE A 113 3.40 -6.77 -0.66
CA ILE A 113 3.13 -6.06 0.60
C ILE A 113 2.10 -4.96 0.36
N GLN A 114 1.03 -4.96 1.16
CA GLN A 114 0.16 -3.81 1.30
C GLN A 114 0.55 -3.06 2.57
N LEU A 115 1.04 -1.84 2.42
CA LEU A 115 1.40 -0.96 3.52
C LEU A 115 0.20 -0.10 3.92
N ASP A 116 -0.35 -0.31 5.11
CA ASP A 116 -1.48 0.51 5.59
C ASP A 116 -0.98 1.76 6.31
N HIS A 117 -1.34 2.91 5.75
CA HIS A 117 -0.98 4.22 6.29
C HIS A 117 -1.86 4.59 7.47
N ARG A 118 -1.27 5.26 8.46
CA ARG A 118 -2.01 5.90 9.57
C ARG A 118 -2.26 7.39 9.34
N GLY A 119 -2.17 7.87 8.10
CA GLY A 119 -2.32 9.28 7.75
C GLY A 119 -3.60 9.93 8.28
N ALA A 120 -4.74 9.23 8.16
CA ALA A 120 -6.03 9.69 8.70
C ALA A 120 -6.00 9.85 10.24
N ARG A 121 -5.40 8.90 10.96
CA ARG A 121 -5.22 8.97 12.42
C ARG A 121 -4.30 10.12 12.82
N VAL A 122 -3.22 10.35 12.07
CA VAL A 122 -2.31 11.48 12.27
C VAL A 122 -3.06 12.80 12.09
N ARG A 123 -3.80 12.95 11.00
CA ARG A 123 -4.64 14.13 10.73
C ARG A 123 -5.64 14.39 11.87
N LYS A 124 -6.36 13.36 12.32
CA LYS A 124 -7.30 13.46 13.45
C LYS A 124 -6.61 13.99 14.72
N LYS A 125 -5.45 13.44 15.08
CA LYS A 125 -4.67 13.90 16.24
C LYS A 125 -4.14 15.33 16.08
N MET A 126 -3.73 15.71 14.88
CA MET A 126 -3.30 17.09 14.59
C MET A 126 -4.46 18.08 14.72
N GLY A 127 -5.66 17.70 14.25
CA GLY A 127 -6.89 18.46 14.43
C GLY A 127 -7.25 18.64 15.91
N GLN A 128 -7.23 17.55 16.69
CA GLN A 128 -7.43 17.60 18.14
C GLN A 128 -6.43 18.53 18.84
N ARG A 129 -5.14 18.42 18.53
CA ARG A 129 -4.11 19.32 19.06
C ARG A 129 -4.37 20.78 18.68
N SER A 130 -4.88 21.05 17.48
CA SER A 130 -5.27 22.39 17.07
C SER A 130 -6.47 22.92 17.87
N ALA A 131 -7.50 22.10 18.06
CA ALA A 131 -8.68 22.44 18.85
C ALA A 131 -8.32 22.74 20.32
N TYR A 132 -7.47 21.94 20.94
CA TYR A 132 -6.99 22.20 22.31
C TYR A 132 -6.24 23.53 22.44
N ARG A 133 -5.41 23.88 21.44
CA ARG A 133 -4.73 25.18 21.41
C ARG A 133 -5.72 26.33 21.23
N ARG A 134 -6.75 26.15 20.40
CA ARG A 134 -7.82 27.14 20.21
C ARG A 134 -8.60 27.35 21.50
N ARG A 135 -9.08 26.27 22.13
CA ARG A 135 -9.77 26.35 23.43
C ARG A 135 -8.93 27.05 24.48
N ARG A 136 -7.65 26.68 24.64
CA ARG A 136 -6.76 27.34 25.61
C ARG A 136 -6.67 28.85 25.37
N ARG A 137 -6.61 29.27 24.10
CA ARG A 137 -6.57 30.68 23.74
C ARG A 137 -7.91 31.37 24.05
N THR A 138 -9.02 30.80 23.61
CA THR A 138 -10.36 31.39 23.77
C THR A 138 -10.89 31.31 25.20
N ALA A 139 -10.40 30.40 26.04
CA ALA A 139 -10.85 30.27 27.42
C ALA A 139 -9.88 30.91 28.43
N ASN A 140 -8.56 30.73 28.26
CA ASN A 140 -7.59 31.06 29.30
C ASN A 140 -6.62 32.19 28.92
N LEU A 141 -6.43 32.47 27.63
CA LEU A 141 -5.38 33.40 27.14
C LEU A 141 -5.93 34.40 26.12
N ARG A 142 -7.14 34.92 26.35
CA ARG A 142 -7.82 35.88 25.45
C ARG A 142 -7.00 37.15 25.23
N TYR A 143 -6.34 37.62 26.28
CA TYR A 143 -5.46 38.80 26.30
C TYR A 143 -4.20 38.65 25.42
N ARG A 144 -3.82 37.43 25.02
CA ARG A 144 -2.56 37.19 24.30
C ARG A 144 -2.78 37.18 22.78
N ALA A 145 -2.16 38.11 22.06
CA ALA A 145 -2.22 38.18 20.59
C ALA A 145 -1.75 36.87 19.88
N PRO A 146 -2.31 36.53 18.70
CA PRO A 146 -1.89 35.36 17.94
C PRO A 146 -0.58 35.61 17.18
N ARG A 147 0.40 34.71 17.36
CA ARG A 147 1.69 34.75 16.66
C ARG A 147 1.70 33.76 15.49
N PHE A 148 1.05 34.12 14.38
CA PHE A 148 0.97 33.26 13.20
C PHE A 148 2.31 33.12 12.47
N PHE A 149 3.09 34.20 12.42
CA PHE A 149 4.38 34.28 11.75
C PHE A 149 5.48 33.41 12.39
N ASN A 150 5.34 33.05 13.67
CA ASN A 150 6.27 32.14 14.35
C ASN A 150 6.17 30.68 13.86
N ARG A 151 5.26 30.38 12.93
CA ARG A 151 5.10 29.04 12.35
C ARG A 151 5.95 28.94 11.09
N THR A 152 7.25 28.70 11.27
CA THR A 152 8.16 28.47 10.15
C THR A 152 7.89 27.10 9.52
N ARG A 153 7.91 27.04 8.18
CA ARG A 153 7.88 25.81 7.39
C ARG A 153 9.11 25.82 6.51
N PRO A 154 10.09 24.92 6.72
CA PRO A 154 11.26 24.88 5.86
C PRO A 154 10.86 24.50 4.42
N GLN A 155 11.74 24.81 3.47
CA GLN A 155 11.56 24.36 2.09
C GLN A 155 11.44 22.83 2.04
N GLY A 156 10.49 22.32 1.25
CA GLY A 156 10.20 20.87 1.18
C GLY A 156 9.40 20.32 2.37
N TRP A 157 8.91 21.17 3.28
CA TRP A 157 8.09 20.71 4.40
C TRP A 157 6.80 20.04 3.93
N LEU A 158 6.58 18.81 4.41
CA LEU A 158 5.32 18.09 4.23
C LEU A 158 4.52 18.06 5.54
N PRO A 159 3.18 18.21 5.47
CA PRO A 159 2.30 17.93 6.59
C PRO A 159 2.57 16.53 7.18
N PRO A 160 2.50 16.33 8.51
CA PRO A 160 2.87 15.06 9.15
C PRO A 160 2.17 13.82 8.59
N SER A 161 0.92 13.94 8.12
CA SER A 161 0.19 12.84 7.49
C SER A 161 0.72 12.47 6.11
N LEU A 162 1.22 13.44 5.35
CA LEU A 162 1.81 13.27 4.02
C LEU A 162 3.26 12.78 4.14
N LYS A 163 4.04 13.41 5.02
CA LYS A 163 5.40 12.98 5.36
C LYS A 163 5.45 11.51 5.77
N HIS A 164 4.49 11.09 6.60
CA HIS A 164 4.34 9.71 7.03
C HIS A 164 4.28 8.72 5.86
N ARG A 165 3.55 9.03 4.78
CA ARG A 165 3.40 8.12 3.63
C ARG A 165 4.71 7.93 2.89
N VAL A 166 5.44 9.03 2.70
CA VAL A 166 6.77 9.01 2.08
C VAL A 166 7.72 8.18 2.94
N GLU A 167 7.86 8.53 4.22
CA GLU A 167 8.79 7.88 5.16
C GLU A 167 8.51 6.39 5.38
N THR A 168 7.24 5.97 5.42
CA THR A 168 6.93 4.55 5.59
C THR A 168 7.18 3.75 4.33
N THR A 169 6.86 4.32 3.15
CA THR A 169 7.10 3.64 1.87
C THR A 169 8.59 3.47 1.65
N THR A 170 9.38 4.54 1.78
CA THR A 170 10.84 4.49 1.65
C THR A 170 11.46 3.58 2.72
N GLY A 171 10.99 3.66 3.96
CA GLY A 171 11.45 2.79 5.04
C GLY A 171 11.13 1.30 4.82
N TRP A 172 10.12 0.97 4.01
CA TRP A 172 9.85 -0.41 3.57
C TRP A 172 10.74 -0.86 2.43
N VAL A 173 11.06 0.02 1.49
CA VAL A 173 12.09 -0.25 0.47
C VAL A 173 13.43 -0.53 1.14
N ASP A 174 13.84 0.32 2.10
CA ASP A 174 15.07 0.12 2.90
C ASP A 174 15.05 -1.22 3.67
N ARG A 175 13.88 -1.68 4.10
CA ARG A 175 13.72 -2.98 4.78
C ARG A 175 13.89 -4.14 3.81
N LEU A 176 13.26 -4.07 2.65
CA LEU A 176 13.35 -5.10 1.64
C LEU A 176 14.78 -5.24 1.10
N ALA A 177 15.48 -4.13 0.89
CA ALA A 177 16.89 -4.14 0.48
C ALA A 177 17.83 -4.82 1.51
N ARG A 178 17.45 -4.91 2.78
CA ARG A 178 18.19 -5.69 3.79
C ARG A 178 17.94 -7.19 3.74
N TRP A 179 16.91 -7.64 3.02
CA TRP A 179 16.48 -9.05 2.99
C TRP A 179 16.48 -9.63 1.58
N ALA A 180 16.59 -8.79 0.56
CA ALA A 180 16.60 -9.16 -0.84
C ALA A 180 17.64 -8.28 -1.57
N PRO A 181 18.32 -8.84 -2.60
CA PRO A 181 19.30 -8.12 -3.42
C PRO A 181 18.57 -7.21 -4.41
N VAL A 182 18.10 -6.07 -3.91
CA VAL A 182 17.29 -5.13 -4.70
C VAL A 182 18.19 -4.31 -5.64
N LYS A 183 17.87 -4.33 -6.93
CA LYS A 183 18.61 -3.61 -7.99
C LYS A 183 18.01 -2.25 -8.32
N ALA A 184 16.68 -2.16 -8.38
CA ALA A 184 15.98 -0.94 -8.78
C ALA A 184 14.58 -0.83 -8.17
N VAL A 185 14.02 0.37 -8.21
CA VAL A 185 12.65 0.67 -7.79
C VAL A 185 11.85 1.27 -8.94
N HIS A 186 10.62 0.80 -9.15
CA HIS A 186 9.66 1.33 -10.10
C HIS A 186 8.58 2.06 -9.34
N VAL A 187 8.36 3.33 -9.63
CA VAL A 187 7.32 4.13 -8.97
C VAL A 187 6.50 4.91 -10.00
N GLU A 188 5.22 5.05 -9.74
CA GLU A 188 4.36 5.87 -10.59
C GLU A 188 4.66 7.37 -10.38
N ARG A 189 5.21 8.05 -11.41
CA ARG A 189 5.49 9.50 -11.40
C ARG A 189 4.36 10.34 -12.00
N VAL A 190 3.64 9.82 -13.01
CA VAL A 190 2.59 10.58 -13.70
C VAL A 190 1.21 9.98 -13.45
N ALA A 191 0.33 10.82 -12.92
CA ALA A 191 -1.12 10.71 -12.92
C ALA A 191 -1.61 12.11 -12.55
N PHE A 192 -2.57 12.62 -13.30
CA PHE A 192 -3.38 13.81 -13.04
C PHE A 192 -2.61 14.95 -12.40
N ASP A 193 -1.94 15.76 -13.21
CA ASP A 193 -1.58 17.10 -12.76
C ASP A 193 -2.87 17.90 -12.54
N THR A 194 -3.45 17.82 -11.34
CA THR A 194 -4.66 18.57 -10.98
C THR A 194 -4.44 20.08 -11.12
N HIS A 195 -3.19 20.56 -11.06
CA HIS A 195 -2.86 21.96 -11.33
C HIS A 195 -2.89 22.25 -12.83
N ALA A 196 -2.27 21.45 -13.71
CA ALA A 196 -2.40 21.60 -15.17
C ALA A 196 -3.86 21.41 -15.65
N LEU A 197 -4.59 20.45 -15.08
CA LEU A 197 -6.01 20.18 -15.32
C LEU A 197 -6.94 21.28 -14.78
N SER A 198 -6.48 22.08 -13.82
CA SER A 198 -7.20 23.29 -13.36
C SER A 198 -6.67 24.56 -14.01
N ALA A 199 -5.51 24.55 -14.66
CA ALA A 199 -4.85 25.73 -15.22
C ALA A 199 -5.31 26.07 -16.65
N GLY A 200 -6.18 25.25 -17.25
CA GLY A 200 -6.93 25.66 -18.45
C GLY A 200 -6.18 25.54 -19.77
N ARG A 201 -5.32 24.53 -19.95
CA ARG A 201 -4.96 24.13 -21.32
C ARG A 201 -6.18 23.47 -21.97
N PRO A 202 -6.63 23.90 -23.17
CA PRO A 202 -7.71 23.24 -23.89
C PRO A 202 -7.31 21.79 -24.21
N LEU A 203 -8.24 20.86 -24.05
CA LEU A 203 -8.06 19.49 -24.54
C LEU A 203 -8.38 19.52 -26.05
N GLU A 204 -7.38 19.47 -26.93
CA GLU A 204 -7.60 19.56 -28.38
C GLU A 204 -8.17 18.24 -28.95
N GLY A 205 -9.09 18.35 -29.91
CA GLY A 205 -10.07 17.31 -30.27
C GLY A 205 -9.53 15.96 -30.77
N ALA A 206 -8.29 15.87 -31.22
CA ALA A 206 -7.66 14.61 -31.62
C ALA A 206 -7.24 13.74 -30.40
N GLU A 207 -6.97 14.38 -29.25
CA GLU A 207 -6.58 13.74 -27.99
C GLU A 207 -7.78 13.11 -27.25
N TYR A 208 -8.99 13.48 -27.64
CA TYR A 208 -10.25 13.04 -27.05
C TYR A 208 -10.76 11.73 -27.68
N GLN A 209 -10.50 11.52 -28.97
CA GLN A 209 -10.94 10.35 -29.75
C GLN A 209 -9.84 9.30 -29.96
N ARG A 210 -8.57 9.70 -30.03
CA ARG A 210 -7.43 8.78 -30.03
C ARG A 210 -6.75 8.88 -28.68
N GLY A 211 -6.61 7.74 -28.01
CA GLY A 211 -6.13 7.61 -26.65
C GLY A 211 -4.70 8.12 -26.40
N THR A 212 -4.47 9.41 -26.48
CA THR A 212 -3.30 10.04 -25.87
C THR A 212 -3.40 9.81 -24.37
N LEU A 213 -2.28 9.47 -23.73
CA LEU A 213 -2.23 9.14 -22.30
C LEU A 213 -2.90 10.19 -21.41
N HIS A 214 -2.97 11.45 -21.87
CA HIS A 214 -3.57 12.58 -21.15
C HIS A 214 -5.10 12.48 -21.02
N GLY A 215 -5.83 12.08 -22.08
CA GLY A 215 -7.29 11.92 -22.04
C GLY A 215 -7.74 10.77 -21.15
N PHE A 216 -6.95 9.68 -21.10
CA PHE A 216 -7.15 8.59 -20.15
C PHE A 216 -7.02 9.04 -18.70
N GLU A 217 -6.15 10.02 -18.45
CA GLU A 217 -5.94 10.53 -17.11
C GLU A 217 -7.17 11.31 -16.60
N VAL A 218 -7.65 12.32 -17.32
CA VAL A 218 -8.83 13.11 -16.88
C VAL A 218 -10.06 12.23 -16.64
N ARG A 219 -10.31 11.29 -17.55
CA ARG A 219 -11.45 10.38 -17.46
C ARG A 219 -11.37 9.47 -16.24
N GLU A 220 -10.21 8.90 -15.92
CA GLU A 220 -10.03 8.06 -14.73
C GLU A 220 -10.19 8.86 -13.43
N TYR A 221 -9.70 10.11 -13.39
CA TYR A 221 -9.94 11.01 -12.27
C TYR A 221 -11.44 11.22 -12.05
N LEU A 222 -12.19 11.50 -13.12
CA LEU A 222 -13.65 11.72 -13.05
C LEU A 222 -14.40 10.42 -12.68
N LEU A 223 -13.99 9.27 -13.21
CA LEU A 223 -14.51 7.93 -12.83
C LEU A 223 -14.33 7.64 -11.35
N ALA A 224 -13.15 7.95 -10.79
CA ALA A 224 -12.92 7.80 -9.35
C ALA A 224 -13.73 8.82 -8.53
N LYS A 225 -13.85 10.06 -9.02
CA LYS A 225 -14.57 11.16 -8.32
C LYS A 225 -16.07 10.93 -8.24
N PHE A 226 -16.65 10.35 -9.29
CA PHE A 226 -18.09 10.12 -9.42
C PHE A 226 -18.49 8.66 -9.20
N ASP A 227 -17.61 7.86 -8.58
CA ASP A 227 -17.85 6.45 -8.22
C ASP A 227 -18.32 5.56 -9.39
N ARG A 228 -17.86 5.87 -10.61
CA ARG A 228 -18.32 5.22 -11.86
C ARG A 228 -19.85 5.19 -12.00
N ALA A 229 -20.51 6.26 -11.55
CA ALA A 229 -21.95 6.44 -11.67
C ALA A 229 -22.26 7.70 -12.48
N CYS A 230 -23.39 7.68 -13.19
CA CYS A 230 -23.97 8.88 -13.77
C CYS A 230 -24.33 9.88 -12.67
N VAL A 231 -23.91 11.13 -12.80
CA VAL A 231 -24.14 12.21 -11.83
C VAL A 231 -25.61 12.64 -11.79
N TYR A 232 -26.33 12.43 -12.90
CA TYR A 232 -27.74 12.80 -13.05
C TYR A 232 -28.68 11.71 -12.54
N CYS A 233 -28.59 10.50 -13.09
CA CYS A 233 -29.53 9.41 -12.77
C CYS A 233 -28.98 8.35 -11.81
N GLY A 234 -27.69 8.39 -11.46
CA GLY A 234 -27.06 7.40 -10.58
C GLY A 234 -26.76 6.05 -11.22
N ALA A 235 -27.08 5.85 -12.51
CA ALA A 235 -26.83 4.59 -13.20
C ALA A 235 -25.35 4.18 -13.13
N THR A 236 -25.12 2.89 -12.82
CA THR A 236 -23.80 2.23 -12.83
C THR A 236 -23.79 1.14 -13.91
N ASN A 237 -22.61 0.62 -14.27
CA ASN A 237 -22.46 -0.44 -15.30
C ASN A 237 -22.98 -0.08 -16.70
N THR A 238 -22.99 1.20 -17.05
CA THR A 238 -23.33 1.69 -18.39
C THR A 238 -22.17 2.52 -18.96
N PRO A 239 -22.02 2.65 -20.29
CA PRO A 239 -21.06 3.60 -20.86
C PRO A 239 -21.29 5.02 -20.33
N LEU A 240 -20.28 5.59 -19.68
CA LEU A 240 -20.29 6.94 -19.13
C LEU A 240 -19.41 7.87 -19.97
N ASN A 241 -19.97 9.01 -20.37
CA ASN A 241 -19.32 10.10 -21.07
C ASN A 241 -18.92 11.22 -20.09
N LEU A 242 -18.01 12.07 -20.54
CA LEU A 242 -17.77 13.35 -19.87
C LEU A 242 -18.81 14.34 -20.36
N ASP A 243 -19.47 15.01 -19.43
CA ASP A 243 -20.39 16.12 -19.71
C ASP A 243 -19.89 17.40 -19.04
N HIS A 244 -20.16 18.53 -19.70
CA HIS A 244 -19.80 19.86 -19.21
C HIS A 244 -20.94 20.46 -18.41
N VAL A 245 -20.69 20.75 -17.13
CA VAL A 245 -21.64 21.39 -16.20
C VAL A 245 -22.15 22.71 -16.78
N HIS A 246 -21.23 23.57 -17.21
CA HIS A 246 -21.50 24.67 -18.14
C HIS A 246 -21.03 24.26 -19.54
N PRO A 247 -21.92 24.16 -20.53
CA PRO A 247 -21.60 23.63 -21.86
C PRO A 247 -20.65 24.52 -22.64
N ARG A 248 -19.83 23.90 -23.51
CA ARG A 248 -18.81 24.59 -24.32
C ARG A 248 -19.40 25.65 -25.25
N SER A 249 -20.56 25.38 -25.84
CA SER A 249 -21.30 26.35 -26.68
C SER A 249 -21.64 27.64 -25.94
N ARG A 250 -21.74 27.58 -24.60
CA ARG A 250 -21.98 28.72 -23.72
C ARG A 250 -20.74 29.11 -22.92
N SER A 251 -19.55 29.06 -23.53
CA SER A 251 -18.25 29.44 -22.94
C SER A 251 -17.76 28.57 -21.76
N GLY A 252 -18.32 27.36 -21.60
CA GLY A 252 -17.89 26.41 -20.59
C GLY A 252 -16.45 25.92 -20.76
N SER A 253 -15.65 25.97 -19.68
CA SER A 253 -14.26 25.52 -19.70
C SER A 253 -14.10 24.00 -19.68
N ASP A 254 -13.01 23.47 -20.23
CA ASP A 254 -12.61 22.04 -20.08
C ASP A 254 -11.97 21.71 -18.72
N ARG A 255 -12.07 22.61 -17.73
CA ARG A 255 -11.53 22.37 -16.39
C ARG A 255 -12.25 21.20 -15.74
N VAL A 256 -11.51 20.41 -14.97
CA VAL A 256 -12.05 19.27 -14.19
C VAL A 256 -13.17 19.66 -13.22
N SER A 257 -13.22 20.92 -12.79
CA SER A 257 -14.32 21.46 -11.97
C SER A 257 -15.63 21.64 -12.74
N ASN A 258 -15.56 21.70 -14.07
CA ASN A 258 -16.68 21.83 -15.00
C ASN A 258 -17.04 20.51 -15.70
N LEU A 259 -16.36 19.40 -15.40
CA LEU A 259 -16.61 18.10 -16.00
C LEU A 259 -17.25 17.12 -15.00
N VAL A 260 -18.28 16.41 -15.45
CA VAL A 260 -18.98 15.35 -14.70
C VAL A 260 -19.10 14.07 -15.53
N LEU A 261 -19.52 12.97 -14.90
CA LEU A 261 -19.87 11.74 -15.61
C LEU A 261 -21.37 11.64 -15.86
N ALA A 262 -21.75 11.40 -17.11
CA ALA A 262 -23.13 11.22 -17.52
C ALA A 262 -23.27 9.95 -18.37
N CYS A 263 -24.34 9.18 -18.20
CA CYS A 263 -24.68 8.15 -19.18
C CYS A 263 -25.12 8.80 -20.50
N VAL A 264 -25.07 8.04 -21.59
CA VAL A 264 -25.44 8.53 -22.93
C VAL A 264 -26.83 9.22 -22.93
N PRO A 265 -27.90 8.62 -22.37
CA PRO A 265 -29.22 9.24 -22.37
C PRO A 265 -29.27 10.58 -21.62
N CYS A 266 -28.69 10.66 -20.42
CA CYS A 266 -28.69 11.91 -19.65
C CYS A 266 -27.84 12.99 -20.31
N ASN A 267 -26.70 12.62 -20.91
CA ASN A 267 -25.84 13.55 -21.61
C ASN A 267 -26.57 14.17 -22.82
N GLN A 268 -27.24 13.34 -23.62
CA GLN A 268 -28.04 13.78 -24.76
C GLN A 268 -29.25 14.61 -24.32
N ALA A 269 -29.96 14.18 -23.27
CA ALA A 269 -31.11 14.89 -22.75
C ALA A 269 -30.72 16.29 -22.23
N LYS A 270 -29.59 16.43 -21.54
CA LYS A 270 -29.09 17.75 -21.11
C LYS A 270 -28.71 18.61 -22.31
N GLY A 271 -27.94 18.06 -23.24
CA GLY A 271 -27.48 18.77 -24.43
C GLY A 271 -26.62 19.99 -24.08
N ASP A 272 -26.93 21.11 -24.70
CA ASP A 272 -26.25 22.41 -24.55
C ASP A 272 -26.83 23.28 -23.41
N ARG A 273 -27.66 22.69 -22.55
CA ARG A 273 -28.20 23.36 -21.37
C ARG A 273 -27.19 23.31 -20.21
N PRO A 274 -26.97 24.42 -19.49
CA PRO A 274 -26.30 24.44 -18.19
C PRO A 274 -26.96 23.46 -17.21
N VAL A 275 -26.18 22.94 -16.27
CA VAL A 275 -26.69 21.99 -15.27
C VAL A 275 -27.83 22.58 -14.45
N GLU A 276 -27.82 23.90 -14.25
CA GLU A 276 -28.83 24.66 -13.51
C GLU A 276 -30.19 24.65 -14.22
N GLU A 277 -30.20 24.56 -15.56
CA GLU A 277 -31.42 24.47 -16.37
C GLU A 277 -31.92 23.03 -16.52
N PHE A 278 -31.01 22.05 -16.44
CA PHE A 278 -31.36 20.63 -16.60
C PHE A 278 -31.81 19.96 -15.29
N VAL A 279 -31.20 20.31 -14.17
CA VAL A 279 -31.49 19.70 -12.86
C VAL A 279 -32.41 20.61 -12.07
N THR A 280 -33.71 20.27 -12.04
CA THR A 280 -34.75 21.05 -11.37
C THR A 280 -34.75 20.90 -9.85
N ASP A 281 -34.32 19.75 -9.32
CA ASP A 281 -34.16 19.56 -7.88
C ASP A 281 -32.94 20.35 -7.34
N LYS A 282 -33.24 21.35 -6.51
CA LYS A 282 -32.25 22.23 -5.89
C LYS A 282 -31.25 21.46 -5.00
N LEU A 283 -31.68 20.38 -4.34
CA LEU A 283 -30.79 19.60 -3.48
C LEU A 283 -29.82 18.76 -4.31
N ALA A 284 -30.31 18.10 -5.36
CA ALA A 284 -29.48 17.40 -6.33
C ALA A 284 -28.50 18.36 -7.02
N LEU A 285 -28.95 19.52 -7.50
CA LEU A 285 -28.11 20.53 -8.13
C LEU A 285 -26.98 21.00 -7.19
N ALA A 286 -27.30 21.36 -5.94
CA ALA A 286 -26.31 21.76 -4.95
C ALA A 286 -25.28 20.64 -4.69
N ARG A 287 -25.73 19.39 -4.62
CA ARG A 287 -24.85 18.21 -4.47
C ARG A 287 -23.94 18.02 -5.68
N ILE A 288 -24.45 18.16 -6.89
CA ILE A 288 -23.69 18.03 -8.15
C ILE A 288 -22.62 19.13 -8.22
N LEU A 289 -22.99 20.40 -7.99
CA LEU A 289 -22.07 21.53 -8.02
C LEU A 289 -21.00 21.42 -6.92
N ALA A 290 -21.39 21.06 -5.69
CA ALA A 290 -20.45 20.85 -4.60
C ALA A 290 -19.46 19.72 -4.89
N ARG A 291 -19.94 18.61 -5.46
CA ARG A 291 -19.11 17.46 -5.83
C ARG A 291 -18.20 17.78 -7.02
N SER A 292 -18.66 18.56 -7.99
CA SER A 292 -17.87 19.00 -9.15
C SER A 292 -16.74 19.95 -8.74
N LYS A 293 -16.97 20.82 -7.75
CA LYS A 293 -15.92 21.69 -7.18
C LYS A 293 -15.02 20.99 -6.17
N ALA A 294 -15.44 19.86 -5.59
CA ALA A 294 -14.64 19.12 -4.63
C ALA A 294 -13.42 18.44 -5.28
N PRO A 295 -12.19 18.71 -4.81
CA PRO A 295 -11.04 17.93 -5.24
C PRO A 295 -11.12 16.51 -4.66
N LEU A 296 -10.62 15.51 -5.40
CA LEU A 296 -10.38 14.17 -4.86
C LEU A 296 -9.32 14.28 -3.76
N ARG A 297 -9.74 14.37 -2.50
CA ARG A 297 -8.86 14.50 -1.33
C ARG A 297 -7.79 13.42 -1.29
N ASP A 298 -8.17 12.20 -1.68
CA ASP A 298 -7.28 11.05 -1.74
C ASP A 298 -6.24 11.20 -2.86
N ALA A 299 -6.64 11.63 -4.06
CA ALA A 299 -5.74 11.90 -5.17
C ALA A 299 -4.78 13.06 -4.84
N ALA A 300 -5.29 14.19 -4.35
CA ALA A 300 -4.48 15.36 -3.97
C ALA A 300 -3.40 15.00 -2.93
N ALA A 301 -3.74 14.10 -2.01
CA ALA A 301 -2.82 13.66 -0.98
C ALA A 301 -1.75 12.69 -1.54
N VAL A 302 -2.03 11.92 -2.60
CA VAL A 302 -1.01 11.17 -3.33
C VAL A 302 -0.13 12.14 -4.12
N GLN A 303 -0.74 13.03 -4.92
CA GLN A 303 -0.01 14.00 -5.77
C GLN A 303 1.00 14.84 -5.00
N SER A 304 0.57 15.41 -3.87
CA SER A 304 1.42 16.25 -3.02
C SER A 304 2.64 15.52 -2.44
N THR A 305 2.65 14.18 -2.45
CA THR A 305 3.77 13.36 -1.96
C THR A 305 4.64 12.76 -3.06
N ARG A 306 4.26 12.82 -4.34
CA ARG A 306 4.95 12.08 -5.41
C ARG A 306 6.38 12.49 -5.62
N TRP A 307 6.62 13.79 -5.82
CA TRP A 307 7.98 14.31 -5.99
C TRP A 307 8.85 14.06 -4.78
N ALA A 308 8.27 14.10 -3.58
CA ALA A 308 9.00 13.78 -2.36
C ALA A 308 9.30 12.29 -2.24
N LEU A 309 8.35 11.42 -2.65
CA LEU A 309 8.52 9.97 -2.65
C LEU A 309 9.56 9.54 -3.69
N TRP A 310 9.43 9.99 -4.94
CA TRP A 310 10.37 9.69 -6.00
C TRP A 310 11.78 10.14 -5.62
N ARG A 311 11.98 11.41 -5.23
CA ARG A 311 13.31 11.89 -4.80
C ARG A 311 13.87 11.07 -3.63
N ALA A 312 13.04 10.70 -2.67
CA ALA A 312 13.50 9.90 -1.54
C ALA A 312 13.85 8.45 -1.94
N LEU A 313 13.18 7.86 -2.94
CA LEU A 313 13.50 6.54 -3.47
C LEU A 313 14.75 6.58 -4.34
N ASP A 314 14.89 7.60 -5.18
CA ASP A 314 16.01 7.81 -6.11
C ASP A 314 17.33 8.01 -5.36
N GLN A 315 17.29 8.66 -4.19
CA GLN A 315 18.43 8.75 -3.27
C GLN A 315 18.88 7.42 -2.67
N ARG A 316 18.09 6.34 -2.80
CA ARG A 316 18.39 5.02 -2.22
C ARG A 316 18.83 4.01 -3.26
N LEU A 317 18.08 3.95 -4.36
CA LEU A 317 18.22 2.95 -5.41
C LEU A 317 17.89 3.58 -6.76
N PRO A 318 18.49 3.09 -7.86
CA PRO A 318 18.08 3.46 -9.22
C PRO A 318 16.56 3.39 -9.36
N THR A 319 15.93 4.52 -9.70
CA THR A 319 14.47 4.63 -9.72
C THR A 319 13.94 4.84 -11.14
N HIS A 320 13.14 3.90 -11.61
CA HIS A 320 12.39 3.98 -12.86
C HIS A 320 10.99 4.52 -12.62
N VAL A 321 10.50 5.31 -13.58
CA VAL A 321 9.22 6.00 -13.46
C VAL A 321 8.21 5.52 -14.49
N GLY A 322 6.98 5.28 -14.04
CA GLY A 322 5.83 4.94 -14.89
C GLY A 322 4.70 5.96 -14.77
N SER A 323 3.75 5.91 -15.70
CA SER A 323 2.46 6.62 -15.62
C SER A 323 1.36 5.67 -15.16
N GLY A 324 0.33 6.18 -14.46
CA GLY A 324 -0.84 5.40 -14.08
C GLY A 324 -1.59 4.79 -15.28
N GLY A 325 -1.63 5.51 -16.42
CA GLY A 325 -2.18 4.99 -17.68
C GLY A 325 -1.47 3.71 -18.16
N ARG A 326 -0.13 3.74 -18.20
CA ARG A 326 0.71 2.57 -18.50
C ARG A 326 0.52 1.43 -17.51
N THR A 327 0.45 1.71 -16.20
CA THR A 327 0.18 0.69 -15.17
C THR A 327 -1.15 -0.02 -15.42
N LYS A 328 -2.21 0.76 -15.71
CA LYS A 328 -3.53 0.22 -16.04
C LYS A 328 -3.47 -0.62 -17.32
N TRP A 329 -2.82 -0.14 -18.38
CA TRP A 329 -2.68 -0.86 -19.63
C TRP A 329 -1.95 -2.20 -19.44
N ASN A 330 -0.81 -2.18 -18.72
CA ASN A 330 -0.07 -3.39 -18.35
C ASN A 330 -0.94 -4.36 -17.55
N ARG A 331 -1.70 -3.87 -16.56
CA ARG A 331 -2.59 -4.71 -15.74
C ARG A 331 -3.69 -5.36 -16.58
N THR A 332 -4.34 -4.60 -17.46
CA THR A 332 -5.45 -5.08 -18.30
C THR A 332 -4.97 -6.14 -19.30
N ARG A 333 -3.88 -5.89 -20.03
CA ARG A 333 -3.38 -6.86 -21.03
C ARG A 333 -2.79 -8.13 -20.41
N ASN A 334 -2.40 -8.09 -19.12
CA ASN A 334 -1.95 -9.27 -18.37
C ASN A 334 -3.07 -9.89 -17.52
N HIS A 335 -4.34 -9.51 -17.76
CA HIS A 335 -5.53 -10.08 -17.11
C HIS A 335 -5.48 -10.08 -15.57
N LEU A 336 -4.86 -9.05 -14.99
CA LEU A 336 -4.68 -8.94 -13.55
C LEU A 336 -5.88 -8.25 -12.86
N PRO A 337 -6.40 -8.80 -11.75
CA PRO A 337 -7.42 -8.13 -10.95
C PRO A 337 -6.86 -6.84 -10.33
N LYS A 338 -7.75 -5.90 -10.01
CA LYS A 338 -7.33 -4.62 -9.42
C LYS A 338 -6.95 -4.80 -7.95
N SER A 339 -5.68 -4.61 -7.63
CA SER A 339 -5.16 -4.47 -6.27
C SER A 339 -3.94 -3.55 -6.29
N HIS A 340 -3.64 -2.86 -5.18
CA HIS A 340 -2.47 -2.00 -5.10
C HIS A 340 -1.15 -2.77 -5.33
N THR A 341 -1.06 -4.03 -4.87
CA THR A 341 0.14 -4.86 -5.06
C THR A 341 0.30 -5.34 -6.50
N LEU A 342 -0.78 -5.65 -7.20
CA LEU A 342 -0.72 -6.00 -8.62
C LEU A 342 -0.52 -4.78 -9.52
N ASP A 343 -1.10 -3.63 -9.15
CA ASP A 343 -0.79 -2.35 -9.79
C ASP A 343 0.71 -2.05 -9.62
N ALA A 344 1.28 -2.25 -8.43
CA ALA A 344 2.73 -2.11 -8.17
C ALA A 344 3.58 -3.04 -9.05
N LEU A 345 3.17 -4.30 -9.24
CA LEU A 345 3.83 -5.25 -10.13
C LEU A 345 3.79 -4.80 -11.61
N ALA A 346 2.72 -4.10 -12.00
CA ALA A 346 2.48 -3.60 -13.35
C ALA A 346 3.11 -2.21 -13.62
N VAL A 347 3.74 -1.55 -12.64
CA VAL A 347 4.35 -0.22 -12.83
C VAL A 347 5.59 -0.29 -13.73
N GLY A 348 5.66 0.57 -14.74
CA GLY A 348 6.85 0.76 -15.59
C GLY A 348 6.77 0.04 -16.94
N LYS A 349 7.93 -0.23 -17.55
CA LYS A 349 8.02 -1.02 -18.79
C LYS A 349 7.96 -2.50 -18.43
N VAL A 350 6.91 -3.14 -18.88
CA VAL A 350 6.65 -4.58 -18.77
C VAL A 350 6.24 -5.02 -20.16
N ASP A 351 6.47 -6.28 -20.53
CA ASP A 351 5.90 -6.92 -21.71
C ASP A 351 4.89 -7.98 -21.26
N THR A 352 5.31 -8.92 -20.43
CA THR A 352 4.43 -9.96 -19.87
C THR A 352 4.65 -10.15 -18.38
N ILE A 353 3.59 -10.47 -17.63
CA ILE A 353 3.65 -10.88 -16.24
C ILE A 353 3.31 -12.36 -16.20
N THR A 354 4.29 -13.22 -15.91
CA THR A 354 4.11 -14.68 -16.01
C THR A 354 3.75 -15.31 -14.66
N GLN A 355 4.06 -14.63 -13.55
CA GLN A 355 3.79 -15.13 -12.19
C GLN A 355 3.32 -14.02 -11.25
N THR A 356 2.37 -14.36 -10.36
CA THR A 356 1.88 -13.52 -9.27
C THR A 356 1.92 -14.27 -7.94
N THR A 357 1.76 -13.55 -6.83
CA THR A 357 1.68 -14.17 -5.50
C THR A 357 0.22 -14.36 -5.09
N ASN A 358 -0.17 -15.52 -4.58
CA ASN A 358 -1.53 -15.81 -4.11
C ASN A 358 -1.90 -15.11 -2.79
N ARG A 359 -0.90 -14.59 -2.06
CA ARG A 359 -1.10 -13.92 -0.76
C ARG A 359 -0.24 -12.68 -0.64
N VAL A 360 -0.76 -11.70 0.09
CA VAL A 360 -0.12 -10.41 0.36
C VAL A 360 0.11 -10.24 1.85
N LEU A 361 1.27 -9.74 2.22
CA LEU A 361 1.55 -9.30 3.58
C LEU A 361 0.95 -7.92 3.81
N ILE A 362 -0.01 -7.81 4.72
CA ILE A 362 -0.52 -6.52 5.18
C ILE A 362 0.40 -6.01 6.30
N ALA A 363 1.05 -4.88 6.06
CA ALA A 363 1.93 -4.20 7.01
C ALA A 363 1.22 -2.96 7.58
N GLY A 364 0.49 -3.15 8.67
CA GLY A 364 -0.25 -2.08 9.32
C GLY A 364 0.62 -1.21 10.23
N CYS A 365 0.68 0.11 9.97
CA CYS A 365 1.44 1.05 10.81
C CYS A 365 0.86 1.16 12.25
N ALA A 366 1.39 0.36 13.18
CA ALA A 366 0.95 0.31 14.58
C ALA A 366 1.51 1.48 15.43
N GLY A 367 2.71 1.97 15.09
CA GLY A 367 3.43 3.01 15.84
C GLY A 367 4.22 2.44 17.02
N ARG A 368 5.08 3.27 17.65
CA ARG A 368 6.00 2.87 18.74
C ARG A 368 5.54 3.36 20.12
N GLY A 369 4.27 3.10 20.45
CA GLY A 369 3.66 3.48 21.73
C GLY A 369 3.20 4.94 21.81
N SER A 370 3.12 5.46 23.04
CA SER A 370 2.66 6.82 23.37
C SER A 370 3.82 7.66 23.93
N TYR A 371 3.87 8.93 23.54
CA TYR A 371 4.75 9.93 24.19
C TYR A 371 4.13 10.50 25.46
N ALA A 372 2.80 10.50 25.55
CA ALA A 372 2.10 10.93 26.76
C ALA A 372 2.26 9.87 27.85
N ARG A 373 2.84 10.26 28.99
CA ARG A 373 3.00 9.42 30.18
C ARG A 373 1.78 9.42 31.09
N THR A 374 0.90 10.40 30.97
CA THR A 374 -0.34 10.45 31.74
C THR A 374 -1.50 10.28 30.79
N ARG A 375 -2.35 9.29 31.03
CA ARG A 375 -3.62 9.13 30.31
C ARG A 375 -4.72 9.82 31.11
N PRO A 376 -5.46 10.76 30.50
CA PRO A 376 -6.65 11.30 31.12
C PRO A 376 -7.81 10.31 31.04
N ASP A 377 -8.82 10.51 31.86
CA ASP A 377 -10.15 9.94 31.70
C ASP A 377 -10.96 10.66 30.59
N LYS A 378 -12.27 10.38 30.52
CA LYS A 378 -13.17 11.02 29.54
C LYS A 378 -13.39 12.52 29.80
N HIS A 379 -13.14 13.00 31.02
CA HIS A 379 -13.33 14.39 31.44
C HIS A 379 -12.03 15.20 31.37
N GLY A 380 -10.88 14.55 31.17
CA GLY A 380 -9.58 15.19 31.08
C GLY A 380 -8.72 15.08 32.34
N PHE A 381 -9.20 14.41 33.39
CA PHE A 381 -8.46 14.24 34.65
C PHE A 381 -7.43 13.10 34.56
N PRO A 382 -6.22 13.26 35.13
CA PRO A 382 -5.21 12.20 35.17
C PRO A 382 -5.73 10.89 35.78
N ARG A 383 -5.73 9.80 35.00
CA ARG A 383 -6.20 8.47 35.46
C ARG A 383 -5.09 7.44 35.58
N LEU A 384 -4.15 7.43 34.64
CA LEU A 384 -3.09 6.42 34.60
C LEU A 384 -1.74 7.05 34.28
N ARG A 385 -0.74 6.80 35.12
CA ARG A 385 0.65 7.17 34.89
C ARG A 385 1.42 5.96 34.32
N LEU A 386 1.90 6.09 33.10
CA LEU A 386 2.71 5.09 32.41
C LEU A 386 4.16 5.12 32.95
N PRO A 387 4.78 3.94 33.13
CA PRO A 387 6.18 3.82 33.52
C PRO A 387 7.14 4.57 32.58
N ARG A 388 8.32 4.93 33.10
CA ARG A 388 9.40 5.53 32.28
C ARG A 388 10.01 4.49 31.34
N THR A 389 10.10 3.24 31.79
CA THR A 389 10.62 2.11 31.02
C THR A 389 9.54 1.52 30.13
N LYS A 390 9.91 1.17 28.89
CA LYS A 390 9.01 0.55 27.90
C LYS A 390 9.14 -0.96 27.83
N GLY A 391 10.25 -1.50 28.34
CA GLY A 391 10.54 -2.93 28.37
C GLY A 391 10.45 -3.49 29.78
N PHE A 392 9.98 -4.72 29.90
CA PHE A 392 9.89 -5.47 31.15
C PHE A 392 10.28 -6.92 30.89
N PHE A 393 11.10 -7.50 31.77
CA PHE A 393 11.58 -8.89 31.69
C PHE A 393 12.21 -9.25 30.32
N GLY A 394 12.90 -8.29 29.68
CA GLY A 394 13.51 -8.49 28.36
C GLY A 394 12.55 -8.37 27.17
N PHE A 395 11.27 -8.01 27.38
CA PHE A 395 10.26 -7.85 26.33
C PHE A 395 9.75 -6.40 26.22
N THR A 396 9.32 -6.01 25.03
CA THR A 396 8.64 -4.73 24.78
C THR A 396 7.26 -4.96 24.17
N THR A 397 6.30 -4.07 24.46
CA THR A 397 4.96 -4.16 23.86
C THR A 397 5.05 -4.09 22.34
N GLY A 398 4.44 -5.05 21.67
CA GLY A 398 4.50 -5.24 20.23
C GLY A 398 5.55 -6.25 19.79
N ASP A 399 6.36 -6.84 20.67
CA ASP A 399 7.21 -7.98 20.30
C ASP A 399 6.32 -9.15 19.84
N LEU A 400 6.75 -9.89 18.81
CA LEU A 400 6.15 -11.16 18.42
C LEU A 400 6.76 -12.24 19.29
N VAL A 401 5.92 -12.99 19.99
CA VAL A 401 6.34 -13.99 20.96
C VAL A 401 5.58 -15.30 20.73
N ARG A 402 6.13 -16.39 21.25
CA ARG A 402 5.44 -17.66 21.45
C ARG A 402 5.42 -17.94 22.95
N ALA A 403 4.24 -18.15 23.51
CA ALA A 403 4.09 -18.64 24.86
C ALA A 403 3.68 -20.11 24.86
N VAL A 404 4.33 -20.91 25.69
CA VAL A 404 3.97 -22.32 25.92
C VAL A 404 3.56 -22.45 27.37
N VAL A 405 2.24 -22.55 27.60
CA VAL A 405 1.66 -22.63 28.94
C VAL A 405 1.39 -24.11 29.24
N PRO A 406 2.07 -24.72 30.24
CA PRO A 406 2.01 -26.16 30.45
C PRO A 406 0.74 -26.63 31.15
N GLN A 407 0.14 -25.80 32.02
CA GLN A 407 -0.98 -26.19 32.88
C GLN A 407 -1.95 -25.02 33.14
N GLY A 408 -3.17 -25.35 33.55
CA GLY A 408 -4.24 -24.42 33.94
C GLY A 408 -5.20 -24.02 32.81
N LYS A 409 -6.08 -23.05 33.07
CA LYS A 409 -7.16 -22.65 32.14
C LYS A 409 -6.69 -22.11 30.78
N LYS A 410 -5.40 -21.80 30.63
CA LYS A 410 -4.80 -21.20 29.42
C LYS A 410 -3.75 -22.12 28.78
N THR A 411 -3.80 -23.41 29.10
CA THR A 411 -2.87 -24.42 28.58
C THR A 411 -2.80 -24.38 27.06
N GLY A 412 -1.61 -24.60 26.51
CA GLY A 412 -1.37 -24.63 25.07
C GLY A 412 -0.33 -23.62 24.58
N THR A 413 -0.17 -23.57 23.25
CA THR A 413 0.81 -22.69 22.60
C THR A 413 0.13 -21.47 21.99
N HIS A 414 0.54 -20.28 22.41
CA HIS A 414 -0.01 -19.01 21.98
C HIS A 414 1.06 -18.22 21.24
N THR A 415 0.91 -18.01 19.93
CA THR A 415 1.84 -17.19 19.14
C THR A 415 1.15 -15.89 18.73
N GLY A 416 1.76 -14.75 19.08
CA GLY A 416 1.12 -13.46 18.87
C GLY A 416 1.94 -12.27 19.35
N ARG A 417 1.34 -11.07 19.26
CA ARG A 417 1.97 -9.83 19.72
C ARG A 417 1.74 -9.68 21.22
N VAL A 418 2.81 -9.39 21.96
CA VAL A 418 2.76 -9.23 23.41
C VAL A 418 2.46 -7.79 23.81
N ALA A 419 1.58 -7.60 24.80
CA ALA A 419 1.47 -6.39 25.58
C ALA A 419 2.06 -6.66 26.97
N VAL A 420 3.21 -6.03 27.23
CA VAL A 420 3.99 -6.26 28.45
C VAL A 420 3.45 -5.43 29.61
N ARG A 421 3.61 -5.95 30.82
CA ARG A 421 3.22 -5.28 32.08
C ARG A 421 4.34 -5.40 33.09
N ALA A 422 4.46 -4.40 33.96
CA ALA A 422 5.43 -4.40 35.05
C ALA A 422 5.27 -5.59 36.01
N SER A 423 4.05 -6.11 36.15
CA SER A 423 3.75 -7.28 36.98
C SER A 423 4.29 -8.62 36.45
N GLY A 424 4.83 -8.65 35.23
CA GLY A 424 5.31 -9.90 34.61
C GLY A 424 4.20 -10.82 34.08
N ASN A 425 2.94 -10.38 34.14
CA ASN A 425 1.78 -11.04 33.53
C ASN A 425 1.41 -10.33 32.23
N PHE A 426 1.69 -10.96 31.10
CA PHE A 426 1.53 -10.37 29.77
C PHE A 426 0.21 -10.76 29.11
N ASN A 427 -0.25 -9.91 28.19
CA ASN A 427 -1.34 -10.25 27.29
C ASN A 427 -0.76 -10.58 25.91
N ILE A 428 -1.22 -11.65 25.28
CA ILE A 428 -0.76 -12.06 23.95
C ILE A 428 -1.97 -12.04 23.01
N THR A 429 -1.92 -11.17 22.01
CA THR A 429 -2.94 -11.09 20.95
C THR A 429 -2.56 -12.06 19.83
N THR A 430 -3.32 -13.15 19.72
CA THR A 430 -3.20 -14.18 18.68
C THR A 430 -4.24 -13.93 17.58
N THR A 431 -4.27 -14.79 16.57
CA THR A 431 -5.31 -14.79 15.52
C THR A 431 -6.71 -15.11 16.05
N HIS A 432 -6.80 -15.84 17.17
CA HIS A 432 -8.07 -16.30 17.74
C HIS A 432 -8.58 -15.41 18.88
N GLY A 433 -7.81 -14.40 19.30
CA GLY A 433 -8.18 -13.49 20.37
C GLY A 433 -7.01 -13.07 21.24
N THR A 434 -7.29 -12.32 22.31
CA THR A 434 -6.27 -11.91 23.27
C THR A 434 -6.30 -12.79 24.51
N VAL A 435 -5.24 -13.56 24.72
CA VAL A 435 -5.05 -14.34 25.95
C VAL A 435 -4.35 -13.47 26.97
N GLN A 436 -5.02 -13.23 28.10
CA GLN A 436 -4.54 -12.29 29.12
C GLN A 436 -3.78 -12.98 30.24
N GLY A 437 -2.85 -12.29 30.89
CA GLY A 437 -2.21 -12.73 32.13
C GLY A 437 -1.35 -14.00 32.01
N ILE A 438 -0.59 -14.14 30.94
CA ILE A 438 0.42 -15.19 30.77
C ILE A 438 1.71 -14.74 31.48
N ARG A 439 2.25 -15.55 32.40
CA ARG A 439 3.52 -15.24 33.08
C ARG A 439 4.67 -15.20 32.08
N HIS A 440 5.53 -14.20 32.18
CA HIS A 440 6.67 -13.96 31.27
C HIS A 440 7.62 -15.17 31.14
N LYS A 441 7.76 -16.01 32.18
CA LYS A 441 8.58 -17.23 32.16
C LYS A 441 8.17 -18.25 31.09
N HIS A 442 6.91 -18.22 30.66
CA HIS A 442 6.39 -19.09 29.61
C HIS A 442 6.55 -18.50 28.21
N VAL A 443 7.10 -17.29 28.10
CA VAL A 443 7.13 -16.51 26.87
C VAL A 443 8.53 -16.52 26.27
N ARG A 444 8.62 -16.87 24.99
CA ARG A 444 9.84 -16.79 24.19
C ARG A 444 9.69 -15.73 23.11
N LEU A 445 10.71 -14.89 22.98
CA LEU A 445 10.79 -13.89 21.91
C LEU A 445 11.01 -14.59 20.56
N LEU A 446 10.17 -14.26 19.57
CA LEU A 446 10.36 -14.69 18.18
C LEU A 446 10.91 -13.55 17.31
N GLN A 447 10.39 -12.33 17.49
CA GLN A 447 10.83 -11.17 16.73
C GLN A 447 10.53 -9.87 17.48
N ARG A 448 11.49 -8.95 17.50
CA ARG A 448 11.31 -7.62 18.10
C ARG A 448 10.26 -6.78 17.38
N ALA A 449 9.57 -5.94 18.15
CA ALA A 449 8.65 -4.93 17.64
C ALA A 449 9.37 -3.95 16.72
N ASP A 450 8.85 -3.76 15.52
CA ASP A 450 9.47 -2.91 14.50
C ASP A 450 8.55 -1.78 14.01
N GLY A 451 7.42 -1.60 14.69
CA GLY A 451 6.43 -0.55 14.45
C GLY A 451 5.24 -0.97 13.58
N TYR A 452 5.20 -2.23 13.12
CA TYR A 452 4.15 -2.74 12.23
C TYR A 452 3.40 -3.94 12.82
N GLY A 453 2.09 -3.97 12.61
CA GLY A 453 1.28 -5.19 12.73
C GLY A 453 1.29 -5.92 11.40
N TYR A 454 1.37 -7.26 11.44
CA TYR A 454 1.45 -8.09 10.25
C TYR A 454 0.30 -9.07 10.18
N THR A 455 -0.39 -9.11 9.06
CA THR A 455 -1.39 -10.14 8.73
C THR A 455 -1.24 -10.54 7.27
N TRP A 456 -1.87 -11.65 6.88
CA TRP A 456 -1.85 -12.13 5.50
C TRP A 456 -3.25 -12.09 4.91
N LYS A 457 -3.37 -11.66 3.65
CA LYS A 457 -4.62 -11.64 2.87
C LYS A 457 -4.41 -12.40 1.56
N GLY A 458 -5.46 -12.96 0.96
CA GLY A 458 -5.41 -13.42 -0.44
C GLY A 458 -5.18 -12.26 -1.40
N GLU A 459 -4.35 -12.45 -2.43
CA GLU A 459 -4.15 -11.47 -3.51
C GLU A 459 -5.40 -11.40 -4.39
N GLY A 460 -5.71 -10.23 -4.97
CA GLY A 460 -6.87 -10.07 -5.85
C GLY A 460 -8.26 -10.10 -5.18
N VAL A 461 -8.36 -10.50 -3.92
CA VAL A 461 -9.62 -10.41 -3.15
C VAL A 461 -9.88 -8.94 -2.82
N SER A 462 -10.80 -8.30 -3.53
CA SER A 462 -11.32 -6.98 -3.19
C SER A 462 -11.80 -7.00 -1.73
N SER A 463 -11.18 -6.19 -0.88
CA SER A 463 -11.81 -5.87 0.41
C SER A 463 -12.89 -4.85 0.14
N ARG A 464 -14.07 -5.32 -0.26
CA ARG A 464 -15.30 -4.64 0.08
C ARG A 464 -16.13 -5.61 0.93
N PRO A 465 -16.81 -5.09 1.97
CA PRO A 465 -17.88 -5.85 2.64
C PRO A 465 -18.98 -6.21 1.63
#